data_AF-A0A0Q7NMI7-F1
#
_entry.id   AF-A0A0Q7NMI7-F1
#
_cell.length_a   1.000
_cell.length_b   1.000
_cell.length_c   1.000
_cell.angle_alpha   90.00
_cell.angle_beta   90.00
_cell.angle_gamma   90.00
#
_symmetry.space_group_name_H-M   'P 1'
#
loop_
_entity.id
_entity.type
_entity.pdbx_description
1 polymer ?
#
loop_
_entity_poly.entity_id
_entity_poly.type
_entity_poly.pdbx_seq_one_letter_code
_entity_poly.pdbx_strand_id
1 'polypeptide(L)'
;MATIDTAWFYRQLEARNQSVRALARFMEIDASAVSRMLKGERRMSAQEQDRIADFFGVGLEEVAAHRRGEVSGFSESKQEPYSAVMHTRQEPPVKMFTEADVVYKDGKRWMERPDGTLVELHPIFGCMKGTMTIPDDLDLTAPADPDWGNVYEDD
;
A
#
# COMPACT_ATOMS: atom_id res chain seq x y z
N MET A 1 15.60 12.98 9.31
CA MET A 1 16.56 11.86 9.51
C MET A 1 15.77 10.58 9.36
N ALA A 2 16.29 9.57 8.66
CA ALA A 2 15.62 8.27 8.59
C ALA A 2 15.63 7.66 10.00
N THR A 3 14.45 7.36 10.54
CA THR A 3 14.29 6.68 11.82
C THR A 3 14.70 5.22 11.61
N ILE A 4 15.98 4.90 11.82
CA ILE A 4 16.45 3.50 11.78
C ILE A 4 16.17 2.85 13.14
N ASP A 5 15.67 1.62 13.15
CA ASP A 5 15.50 0.82 14.37
C ASP A 5 16.86 0.32 14.89
N THR A 6 17.60 1.26 15.49
CA THR A 6 18.95 1.04 15.99
C THR A 6 19.00 -0.09 17.03
N ALA A 7 17.96 -0.20 17.87
CA ALA A 7 17.90 -1.19 18.93
C ALA A 7 17.82 -2.62 18.37
N TRP A 8 17.09 -2.83 17.28
CA TRP A 8 17.02 -4.13 16.62
C TRP A 8 18.38 -4.61 16.10
N PHE A 9 19.15 -3.73 15.44
CA PHE A 9 20.48 -4.09 14.92
C PHE A 9 21.45 -4.51 16.04
N TYR A 10 21.44 -3.82 17.18
CA TYR A 10 22.28 -4.20 18.32
C TYR A 10 21.83 -5.51 18.98
N ARG A 11 20.52 -5.74 19.13
CA ARG A 11 20.00 -7.02 19.62
C ARG A 11 20.41 -8.19 18.72
N GLN A 12 20.37 -8.01 17.39
CA GLN A 12 20.75 -9.06 16.45
C GLN A 12 22.26 -9.38 16.51
N LEU A 13 23.10 -8.38 16.78
CA LEU A 13 24.53 -8.57 17.05
C LEU A 13 24.76 -9.33 18.37
N GLU A 14 24.06 -8.95 19.44
CA GLU A 14 24.15 -9.61 20.74
C GLU A 14 23.68 -11.07 20.68
N ALA A 15 22.55 -11.34 20.00
CA ALA A 15 22.02 -12.69 19.81
C ALA A 15 23.02 -13.64 19.14
N ARG A 16 23.91 -13.10 18.28
CA ARG A 16 24.97 -13.84 17.59
C ARG A 16 26.32 -13.78 18.31
N ASN A 17 26.41 -13.13 19.48
CA ASN A 17 27.66 -12.82 20.18
C ASN A 17 28.70 -12.13 19.28
N GLN A 18 28.23 -11.28 18.35
CA GLN A 18 29.07 -10.54 17.42
C GLN A 18 29.15 -9.07 17.81
N SER A 19 30.25 -8.42 17.42
CA SER A 19 30.42 -6.97 17.62
C SER A 19 30.22 -6.21 16.32
N VAL A 20 29.96 -4.90 16.43
CA VAL A 20 29.92 -3.98 15.28
C VAL A 20 31.22 -4.05 14.45
N ARG A 21 32.37 -4.29 15.09
CA ARG A 21 33.66 -4.49 14.41
C ARG A 21 33.74 -5.79 13.62
N ALA A 22 33.05 -6.84 14.07
CA ALA A 22 32.97 -8.10 13.32
C ALA A 22 32.12 -7.93 12.06
N LEU A 23 30.98 -7.24 12.17
CA LEU A 23 30.16 -6.85 11.02
C LEU A 23 30.94 -5.97 10.04
N ALA A 24 31.68 -4.98 10.54
CA ALA A 24 32.53 -4.12 9.72
C ALA A 24 33.60 -4.89 8.94
N ARG A 25 34.25 -5.87 9.59
CA ARG A 25 35.21 -6.78 8.93
C ARG A 25 34.56 -7.64 7.86
N PHE A 26 33.36 -8.16 8.12
CA PHE A 26 32.62 -8.95 7.14
C PHE A 26 32.20 -8.14 5.92
N MET A 27 31.80 -6.89 6.13
CA MET A 27 31.33 -5.99 5.07
C MET A 27 32.47 -5.25 4.35
N GLU A 28 33.72 -5.40 4.78
CA GLU A 28 34.90 -4.68 4.27
C GLU A 28 34.76 -3.15 4.32
N ILE A 29 34.13 -2.63 5.38
CA ILE A 29 33.95 -1.19 5.61
C ILE A 29 34.43 -0.78 7.01
N ASP A 30 34.69 0.51 7.20
CA ASP A 30 35.19 1.04 8.47
C ASP A 30 34.15 0.90 9.61
N ALA A 31 34.61 0.58 10.81
CA ALA A 31 33.74 0.39 11.97
C ALA A 31 32.94 1.66 12.34
N SER A 32 33.51 2.85 12.10
CA SER A 32 32.82 4.13 12.25
C SER A 32 31.69 4.27 11.23
N ALA A 33 31.94 3.85 9.97
CA ALA A 33 30.93 3.88 8.93
C ALA A 33 29.74 2.95 9.27
N VAL A 34 30.00 1.75 9.81
CA VAL A 34 28.94 0.85 10.28
C VAL A 34 28.18 1.44 11.46
N SER A 35 28.87 1.97 12.46
CA SER A 35 28.23 2.58 13.63
C SER A 35 27.29 3.72 13.24
N ARG A 36 27.74 4.63 12.36
CA ARG A 36 26.92 5.73 11.83
C ARG A 36 25.77 5.23 10.96
N MET A 37 25.96 4.13 10.25
CA MET A 37 24.93 3.50 9.43
C MET A 37 23.82 2.89 10.29
N LEU A 38 24.16 2.16 11.35
CA LEU A 38 23.18 1.54 12.25
C LEU A 38 22.41 2.57 13.09
N LYS A 39 23.00 3.74 13.35
CA LYS A 39 22.35 4.88 14.03
C LYS A 39 21.51 5.77 13.10
N GLY A 40 21.52 5.52 11.79
CA GLY A 40 20.81 6.34 10.81
C GLY A 40 21.48 7.68 10.46
N GLU A 41 22.70 7.92 10.95
CA GLU A 41 23.52 9.10 10.59
C GLU A 41 24.14 8.97 9.18
N ARG A 42 24.27 7.74 8.67
CA ARG A 42 24.74 7.42 7.31
C ARG A 42 23.69 6.55 6.61
N ARG A 43 23.40 6.86 5.34
CA ARG A 43 22.51 6.03 4.51
C ARG A 43 23.19 4.70 4.19
N MET A 44 22.47 3.62 4.44
CA MET A 44 22.81 2.26 4.02
C MET A 44 22.45 2.06 2.54
N SER A 45 23.37 1.55 1.74
CA SER A 45 23.16 1.17 0.34
C SER A 45 22.37 -0.13 0.21
N ALA A 46 21.95 -0.51 -1.02
CA ALA A 46 21.31 -1.81 -1.26
C ALA A 46 22.29 -2.98 -0.99
N GLN A 47 23.50 -2.90 -1.52
CA GLN A 47 24.55 -3.91 -1.31
C GLN A 47 24.92 -4.06 0.18
N GLU A 48 24.91 -2.97 0.95
CA GLU A 48 25.12 -3.02 2.40
C GLU A 48 23.97 -3.72 3.12
N GLN A 49 22.72 -3.58 2.66
CA GLN A 49 21.58 -4.33 3.21
C GLN A 49 21.73 -5.83 2.95
N ASP A 50 22.12 -6.22 1.73
CA ASP A 50 22.33 -7.63 1.37
C ASP A 50 23.38 -8.28 2.27
N ARG A 51 24.54 -7.63 2.45
CA ARG A 51 25.60 -8.15 3.34
C ARG A 51 25.17 -8.23 4.81
N ILE A 52 24.33 -7.29 5.27
CA ILE A 52 23.81 -7.33 6.64
C ILE A 52 22.80 -8.48 6.79
N ALA A 53 21.95 -8.71 5.79
CA ALA A 53 21.04 -9.84 5.76
C ALA A 53 21.79 -11.18 5.81
N ASP A 54 22.85 -11.33 5.01
CA ASP A 54 23.74 -12.49 5.04
C ASP A 54 24.41 -12.68 6.41
N PHE A 55 24.97 -11.60 6.97
CA PHE A 55 25.65 -11.65 8.27
C PHE A 55 24.69 -11.99 9.42
N PHE A 56 23.43 -11.55 9.34
CA PHE A 56 22.39 -11.82 10.32
C PHE A 56 21.55 -13.05 10.03
N GLY A 57 21.72 -13.69 8.87
CA GLY A 57 20.95 -14.85 8.41
C GLY A 57 19.43 -14.62 8.44
N VAL A 58 19.00 -13.40 8.15
CA VAL A 58 17.58 -13.00 8.07
C VAL A 58 17.27 -12.58 6.63
N GLY A 59 15.99 -12.52 6.26
CA GLY A 59 15.59 -12.05 4.94
C GLY A 59 15.95 -10.58 4.71
N LEU A 60 16.25 -10.21 3.46
CA LEU A 60 16.49 -8.82 3.06
C LEU A 60 15.33 -7.89 3.46
N GLU A 61 14.09 -8.38 3.37
CA GLU A 61 12.88 -7.66 3.74
C GLU A 61 12.88 -7.24 5.21
N GLU A 62 13.38 -8.09 6.10
CA GLU A 62 13.43 -7.82 7.53
C GLU A 62 14.44 -6.70 7.82
N VAL A 63 15.64 -6.76 7.22
CA VAL A 63 16.63 -5.68 7.31
C VAL A 63 16.09 -4.37 6.72
N ALA A 64 15.36 -4.43 5.62
CA ALA A 64 14.76 -3.27 4.97
C ALA A 64 13.65 -2.62 5.80
N ALA A 65 12.84 -3.41 6.50
CA ALA A 65 11.81 -2.91 7.42
C ALA A 65 12.46 -2.15 8.59
N HIS A 66 13.45 -2.75 9.26
CA HIS A 66 14.16 -2.12 10.37
C HIS A 66 15.04 -0.93 9.94
N ARG A 67 15.45 -0.85 8.67
CA ARG A 67 16.11 0.33 8.08
C ARG A 67 15.16 1.53 7.94
N ARG A 68 13.86 1.32 7.69
CA ARG A 68 12.88 2.43 7.60
C ARG A 68 12.30 2.82 8.97
N GLY A 69 12.39 1.92 9.95
CA GLY A 69 11.83 2.10 11.30
C GLY A 69 10.31 2.08 11.36
N GLU A 70 9.66 1.66 10.27
CA GLU A 70 8.23 1.40 10.23
C GLU A 70 7.99 -0.10 9.98
N VAL A 71 7.02 -0.62 10.72
CA VAL A 71 6.56 -1.99 10.71
C VAL A 71 6.07 -2.35 9.31
N SER A 72 6.44 -3.56 8.87
CA SER A 72 5.98 -4.26 7.67
C SER A 72 4.56 -3.88 7.23
N GLY A 73 4.45 -3.27 6.04
CA GLY A 73 3.17 -2.95 5.40
C GLY A 73 3.33 -2.02 4.19
N PHE A 74 2.50 -2.22 3.16
CA PHE A 74 2.32 -1.27 2.05
C PHE A 74 1.46 -0.05 2.43
N SER A 75 1.02 0.04 3.68
CA SER A 75 0.17 1.14 4.14
C SER A 75 0.99 2.40 4.36
N GLU A 76 0.66 3.46 3.63
CA GLU A 76 1.12 4.81 3.98
C GLU A 76 0.64 5.19 5.39
N SER A 77 1.36 6.08 6.08
CA SER A 77 1.07 6.49 7.47
C SER A 77 -0.32 7.10 7.69
N LYS A 78 -1.10 7.34 6.63
CA LYS A 78 -2.49 7.86 6.68
C LYS A 78 -3.54 6.86 6.17
N GLN A 79 -3.14 5.62 5.89
CA GLN A 79 -4.02 4.58 5.42
C GLN A 79 -4.19 3.51 6.48
N GLU A 80 -5.38 2.94 6.57
CA GLU A 80 -5.56 1.73 7.36
C GLU A 80 -4.80 0.58 6.69
N PRO A 81 -4.04 -0.22 7.47
CA PRO A 81 -3.34 -1.37 6.93
C PRO A 81 -4.32 -2.34 6.28
N TYR A 82 -3.97 -2.82 5.08
CA TYR A 82 -4.78 -3.81 4.38
C TYR A 82 -4.86 -5.07 5.24
N SER A 83 -6.00 -5.30 5.89
CA SER A 83 -6.23 -6.53 6.64
C SER A 83 -6.62 -7.62 5.65
N ALA A 84 -5.73 -8.59 5.44
CA ALA A 84 -6.02 -9.83 4.70
C ALA A 84 -6.95 -10.78 5.48
N VAL A 85 -7.74 -10.26 6.42
CA VAL A 85 -8.92 -10.97 6.88
C VAL A 85 -9.80 -11.04 5.64
N MET A 86 -9.99 -12.25 5.11
CA MET A 86 -11.06 -12.50 4.15
C MET A 86 -12.33 -11.94 4.77
N HIS A 87 -12.70 -10.73 4.36
CA HIS A 87 -14.06 -10.31 4.52
C HIS A 87 -14.83 -11.33 3.69
N THR A 88 -15.48 -12.29 4.36
CA THR A 88 -16.87 -12.61 4.02
C THR A 88 -17.64 -11.32 4.16
N ARG A 89 -17.38 -10.38 3.25
CA ARG A 89 -18.12 -9.17 3.06
C ARG A 89 -19.41 -9.70 2.46
N GLN A 90 -20.34 -10.04 3.33
CA GLN A 90 -21.72 -9.69 3.03
C GLN A 90 -21.70 -8.16 2.97
N GLU A 91 -21.21 -7.60 1.86
CA GLU A 91 -21.50 -6.21 1.55
C GLU A 91 -23.02 -6.17 1.57
N PRO A 92 -23.64 -5.41 2.49
CA PRO A 92 -25.07 -5.21 2.41
C PRO A 92 -25.35 -4.74 0.98
N PRO A 93 -26.36 -5.29 0.29
CA PRO A 93 -26.59 -5.01 -1.12
C PRO A 93 -26.53 -3.50 -1.30
N VAL A 94 -25.51 -3.02 -2.01
CA VAL A 94 -25.31 -1.59 -2.24
C VAL A 94 -26.58 -1.16 -2.96
N LYS A 95 -27.44 -0.39 -2.27
CA LYS A 95 -28.66 0.10 -2.88
C LYS A 95 -28.23 0.96 -4.05
N MET A 96 -28.50 0.48 -5.26
CA MET A 96 -28.25 1.24 -6.47
C MET A 96 -29.05 2.53 -6.35
N PHE A 97 -28.38 3.67 -6.53
CA PHE A 97 -29.03 4.96 -6.51
C PHE A 97 -30.00 5.07 -7.68
N THR A 98 -31.26 5.38 -7.39
CA THR A 98 -32.31 5.49 -8.40
C THR A 98 -32.97 6.86 -8.37
N GLU A 99 -33.79 7.17 -9.39
CA GLU A 99 -34.58 8.41 -9.41
C GLU A 99 -35.55 8.53 -8.23
N ALA A 100 -35.97 7.40 -7.65
CA ALA A 100 -36.83 7.37 -6.48
C ALA A 100 -36.14 7.95 -5.23
N ASP A 101 -34.81 8.04 -5.21
CA ASP A 101 -34.03 8.55 -4.10
C ASP A 101 -33.74 10.07 -4.20
N VAL A 102 -34.21 10.73 -5.26
CA VAL A 102 -34.00 12.17 -5.50
C VAL A 102 -35.18 12.97 -4.98
N VAL A 103 -34.93 13.86 -4.01
CA VAL A 103 -35.91 14.80 -3.49
C VAL A 103 -35.82 16.12 -4.25
N TYR A 104 -36.93 16.56 -4.82
CA TYR A 104 -37.02 17.86 -5.49
C TYR A 104 -37.59 18.89 -4.52
N LYS A 105 -36.81 19.92 -4.20
CA LYS A 105 -37.21 20.99 -3.29
C LYS A 105 -36.61 22.32 -3.73
N ASP A 106 -37.44 23.37 -3.79
CA ASP A 106 -37.03 24.73 -4.13
C ASP A 106 -36.27 24.84 -5.48
N GLY A 107 -36.68 24.05 -6.47
CA GLY A 107 -36.04 23.99 -7.80
C GLY A 107 -34.68 23.29 -7.82
N LYS A 108 -34.24 22.73 -6.69
CA LYS A 108 -32.98 22.00 -6.53
C LYS A 108 -33.24 20.52 -6.26
N ARG A 109 -32.25 19.69 -6.58
CA ARG A 109 -32.25 18.26 -6.36
C ARG A 109 -31.45 17.95 -5.09
N TRP A 110 -32.00 17.13 -4.22
CA TRP A 110 -31.40 16.71 -2.97
C TRP A 110 -31.37 15.19 -2.88
N MET A 111 -30.41 14.65 -2.14
CA MET A 111 -30.27 13.22 -1.85
C MET A 111 -30.07 13.04 -0.36
N GLU A 112 -30.73 12.04 0.21
CA GLU A 112 -30.53 11.62 1.59
C GLU A 112 -29.43 10.55 1.66
N ARG A 113 -28.42 10.78 2.49
CA ARG A 113 -27.35 9.82 2.76
C ARG A 113 -27.81 8.77 3.78
N PRO A 114 -27.06 7.66 3.94
CA PRO A 114 -27.38 6.63 4.94
C PRO A 114 -27.45 7.14 6.39
N ASP A 115 -26.80 8.28 6.67
CA ASP A 115 -26.82 8.98 7.96
C ASP A 115 -28.01 9.95 8.12
N GLY A 116 -28.93 10.00 7.15
CA GLY A 116 -30.08 10.91 7.13
C GLY A 116 -29.75 12.35 6.71
N THR A 117 -28.52 12.64 6.30
CA THR A 117 -28.13 13.99 5.87
C THR A 117 -28.54 14.25 4.42
N LEU A 118 -29.09 15.45 4.17
CA LEU A 118 -29.47 15.88 2.82
C LEU A 118 -28.29 16.58 2.12
N VAL A 119 -27.94 16.10 0.94
CA VAL A 119 -26.89 16.64 0.07
C VAL A 119 -27.51 17.17 -1.20
N GLU A 120 -27.18 18.41 -1.56
CA GLU A 120 -27.57 19.01 -2.84
C GLU A 120 -26.85 18.31 -4.00
N LEU A 121 -27.61 17.85 -5.00
CA LEU A 121 -27.09 17.25 -6.22
C LEU A 121 -26.77 18.34 -7.25
N HIS A 122 -25.52 18.37 -7.70
CA HIS A 122 -25.11 19.23 -8.80
C HIS A 122 -25.89 18.89 -10.10
N PRO A 123 -26.30 19.88 -10.92
CA PRO A 123 -27.08 19.64 -12.14
C PRO A 123 -26.43 18.68 -13.16
N ILE A 124 -25.10 18.54 -13.12
CA ILE A 124 -24.37 17.61 -13.97
C ILE A 124 -24.71 16.13 -13.69
N PHE A 125 -25.19 15.81 -12.49
CA PHE A 125 -25.51 14.43 -12.13
C PHE A 125 -26.80 13.98 -12.85
N GLY A 126 -26.64 13.06 -13.80
CA GLY A 126 -27.74 12.51 -14.61
C GLY A 126 -28.08 13.32 -15.87
N CYS A 127 -27.35 14.39 -16.20
CA CYS A 127 -27.62 15.17 -17.42
C CYS A 127 -27.37 14.36 -18.70
N MET A 128 -26.52 13.33 -18.63
CA MET A 128 -26.23 12.40 -19.72
C MET A 128 -27.06 11.10 -19.65
N LYS A 129 -28.10 11.05 -18.79
CA LYS A 129 -28.94 9.85 -18.71
C LYS A 129 -29.58 9.59 -20.09
N GLY A 130 -29.48 8.36 -20.56
CA GLY A 130 -30.04 7.94 -21.86
C GLY A 130 -29.18 8.28 -23.08
N THR A 131 -28.02 8.92 -22.92
CA THR A 131 -27.12 9.19 -24.06
C THR A 131 -26.32 7.96 -24.48
N MET A 132 -26.24 6.93 -23.62
CA MET A 132 -25.58 5.67 -23.89
C MET A 132 -26.54 4.53 -23.55
N THR A 133 -26.66 3.56 -24.46
CA THR A 133 -27.48 2.36 -24.27
C THR A 133 -26.56 1.16 -24.32
N ILE A 134 -26.58 0.35 -23.26
CA ILE A 134 -25.85 -0.91 -23.17
C ILE A 134 -26.84 -2.03 -23.50
N PRO A 135 -26.57 -2.90 -24.48
CA PRO A 135 -27.37 -4.09 -24.76
C PRO A 135 -27.40 -5.02 -23.54
N ASP A 136 -28.55 -5.65 -23.28
CA ASP A 136 -28.71 -6.56 -22.13
C ASP A 136 -27.79 -7.80 -22.21
N ASP A 137 -27.36 -8.16 -23.42
CA ASP A 137 -26.48 -9.30 -23.74
C ASP A 137 -24.99 -8.93 -23.80
N LEU A 138 -24.62 -7.67 -23.55
CA LEU A 138 -23.22 -7.23 -23.59
C LEU A 138 -22.50 -7.57 -22.27
N ASP A 139 -21.49 -8.44 -22.35
CA ASP A 139 -20.60 -8.75 -21.23
C ASP A 139 -19.61 -7.59 -20.99
N LEU A 140 -19.83 -6.85 -19.91
CA LEU A 140 -18.98 -5.73 -19.48
C LEU A 140 -17.71 -6.18 -18.73
N THR A 141 -17.58 -7.48 -18.45
CA THR A 141 -16.41 -8.04 -17.77
C THR A 141 -15.33 -8.52 -18.75
N ALA A 142 -15.70 -8.70 -20.02
CA ALA A 142 -14.76 -9.01 -21.08
C ALA A 142 -13.87 -7.80 -21.40
N PRO A 143 -12.60 -8.02 -21.79
CA PRO A 143 -11.74 -6.93 -22.23
C PRO A 143 -12.37 -6.25 -23.45
N ALA A 144 -12.33 -4.90 -23.46
CA ALA A 144 -12.84 -4.10 -24.57
C ALA A 144 -12.10 -4.39 -25.89
N ASP A 145 -10.87 -4.89 -25.80
CA ASP A 145 -10.03 -5.30 -26.91
C ASP A 145 -9.44 -6.69 -26.61
N PRO A 146 -9.73 -7.72 -27.43
CA PRO A 146 -9.20 -9.07 -27.25
C PRO A 146 -7.67 -9.16 -27.22
N ASP A 147 -6.97 -8.24 -27.88
CA ASP A 147 -5.52 -8.28 -28.02
C ASP A 147 -4.78 -7.69 -26.81
N TRP A 148 -5.49 -7.10 -25.84
CA TRP A 148 -4.88 -6.58 -24.60
C TRP A 148 -4.30 -7.69 -23.70
N GLY A 149 -4.73 -8.94 -23.87
CA GLY A 149 -4.18 -10.09 -23.15
C GLY A 149 -2.92 -10.69 -23.76
N ASN A 150 -2.59 -10.35 -25.02
CA ASN A 150 -1.62 -11.08 -25.84
C ASN A 150 -0.26 -10.37 -25.94
N VAL A 151 0.11 -9.55 -24.95
CA VAL A 151 1.37 -8.76 -24.98
C VAL A 151 2.62 -9.65 -24.84
N TYR A 152 2.45 -10.92 -24.47
CA TYR A 152 3.52 -11.91 -24.35
C TYR A 152 3.07 -13.24 -24.98
N GLU A 153 2.99 -13.30 -26.30
CA GLU A 153 3.19 -14.59 -27.00
C GLU A 153 4.70 -14.80 -27.12
N ASP A 154 5.16 -15.96 -26.63
CA ASP A 154 6.55 -16.33 -26.36
C ASP A 154 7.53 -16.09 -27.54
N ASP A 155 8.64 -15.39 -27.26
CA ASP A 155 9.92 -15.48 -27.99
C ASP A 155 10.91 -16.35 -27.19
#